data_AF-A0A1V5GMD7-F1
#
_entry.id   AF-A0A1V5GMD7-F1
#
_cell.length_a   1.000
_cell.length_b   1.000
_cell.length_c   1.000
_cell.angle_alpha   90.00
_cell.angle_beta   90.00
_cell.angle_gamma   90.00
#
_symmetry.space_group_name_H-M   'P 1'
#
loop_
_entity.id
_entity.type
_entity.pdbx_description
1 polymer ?
#
loop_
_entity_poly.entity_id
_entity_poly.type
_entity_poly.pdbx_seq_one_letter_code
_entity_poly.pdbx_strand_id
1 'polypeptide(L)'
;MSAYYLSNYVEDDIRNRYSIWVAHHDVDSPDYYGSYGIWQRSSTGLVGGIAGNVDLDICYVDYPSEIRKACLNGFAAETTKYVELTIDGSTYAGELTLVI
;
A
#
# COMPACT_ATOMS: atom_id res chain seq x y z
N MET A 1 -10.84 -5.26 9.32
CA MET A 1 -11.64 -5.31 10.58
C MET A 1 -12.86 -4.40 10.42
N SER A 2 -14.01 -4.71 11.01
CA SER A 2 -15.18 -3.82 10.88
C SER A 2 -14.93 -2.46 11.55
N ALA A 3 -15.55 -1.40 11.04
CA ALA A 3 -15.48 -0.06 11.63
C ALA A 3 -15.86 -0.07 13.12
N TYR A 4 -16.89 -0.84 13.49
CA TYR A 4 -17.32 -0.99 14.88
C TYR A 4 -16.23 -1.58 15.78
N TYR A 5 -15.58 -2.68 15.36
CA TYR A 5 -14.55 -3.31 16.18
C TYR A 5 -13.29 -2.46 16.27
N LEU A 6 -12.89 -1.81 15.17
CA LEU A 6 -11.78 -0.86 15.16
C LEU A 6 -12.00 0.30 16.13
N SER A 7 -13.23 0.84 16.19
CA SER A 7 -13.52 2.01 17.03
C SER A 7 -13.64 1.67 18.52
N ASN A 8 -14.10 0.46 18.87
CA ASN A 8 -14.49 0.14 20.24
C ASN A 8 -13.54 -0.83 20.96
N TYR A 9 -12.70 -1.57 20.21
CA TYR A 9 -11.92 -2.68 20.79
C TYR A 9 -10.47 -2.73 20.30
N VAL A 10 -10.01 -1.71 19.57
CA VAL A 10 -8.60 -1.60 19.16
C VAL A 10 -8.05 -0.28 19.68
N GLU A 11 -6.98 -0.36 20.46
CA GLU A 11 -6.33 0.80 21.05
C GLU A 11 -5.73 1.73 19.99
N ASP A 12 -5.62 3.02 20.33
CA ASP A 12 -5.11 4.05 19.42
C ASP A 12 -3.68 3.78 18.95
N ASP A 13 -2.82 3.26 19.83
CA ASP A 13 -1.43 2.97 19.50
C ASP A 13 -1.34 1.89 18.41
N ILE A 14 -2.18 0.87 18.46
CA ILE A 14 -2.29 -0.15 17.41
C ILE A 14 -2.85 0.45 16.11
N ARG A 15 -3.92 1.24 16.19
CA ARG A 15 -4.54 1.90 15.02
C ARG A 15 -3.58 2.85 14.30
N ASN A 16 -2.71 3.52 15.05
CA ASN A 16 -1.75 4.48 14.50
C ASN A 16 -0.45 3.82 14.02
N ARG A 17 -0.11 2.63 14.53
CA ARG A 17 1.11 1.91 14.14
C ARG A 17 0.95 1.16 12.81
N TYR A 18 -0.25 0.68 12.50
CA TYR A 18 -0.50 -0.19 11.35
C TYR A 18 -1.41 0.47 10.31
N SER A 19 -1.20 0.11 9.04
CA SER A 19 -2.13 0.44 7.98
C SER A 19 -3.47 -0.28 8.19
N ILE A 20 -4.57 0.46 8.16
CA ILE A 20 -5.91 -0.08 8.40
C ILE A 20 -6.63 -0.42 7.09
N TRP A 21 -7.18 -1.64 7.05
CA TRP A 21 -8.20 -2.08 6.12
C TRP A 21 -9.54 -2.20 6.87
N VAL A 22 -10.41 -1.22 6.65
CA VAL A 22 -11.71 -1.12 7.33
C VAL A 22 -12.80 -1.81 6.52
N ALA A 23 -13.70 -2.52 7.20
CA ALA A 23 -14.91 -3.07 6.60
C ALA A 23 -16.15 -2.32 7.12
N HIS A 24 -16.94 -1.79 6.19
CA HIS A 24 -18.25 -1.20 6.48
C HIS A 24 -19.06 -1.30 5.19
N HIS A 25 -19.99 -2.25 5.14
CA HIS A 25 -20.74 -2.56 3.92
C HIS A 25 -21.97 -1.67 3.78
N ASP A 26 -22.45 -1.52 2.55
CA ASP A 26 -23.74 -0.88 2.22
C ASP A 26 -23.91 0.56 2.73
N VAL A 27 -22.81 1.31 2.78
CA VAL A 27 -22.74 2.73 3.15
C VAL A 27 -21.97 3.53 2.11
N ASP A 28 -22.20 4.85 2.02
CA ASP A 28 -21.48 5.74 1.11
C ASP A 28 -20.04 6.03 1.56
N SER A 29 -19.78 5.89 2.86
CA SER A 29 -18.43 5.96 3.45
C SER A 29 -18.39 5.25 4.80
N PRO A 30 -17.22 4.72 5.23
CA PRO A 30 -17.09 4.08 6.54
C PRO A 30 -17.28 5.06 7.69
N ASP A 31 -18.11 4.69 8.67
CA ASP A 31 -18.14 5.33 10.00
C ASP A 31 -16.92 4.92 10.87
N TYR A 32 -15.72 5.21 10.38
CA TYR A 32 -14.46 5.04 11.10
C TYR A 32 -13.60 6.28 10.85
N TYR A 33 -13.35 7.05 11.91
CA TYR A 33 -12.68 8.35 11.84
C TYR A 33 -11.15 8.28 11.86
N GLY A 34 -10.58 7.10 12.12
CA GLY A 34 -9.12 6.89 12.04
C GLY A 34 -8.63 6.83 10.60
N SER A 35 -7.32 6.89 10.40
CA SER A 35 -6.72 6.70 9.08
C SER A 35 -6.91 5.26 8.60
N TYR A 36 -7.23 5.08 7.32
CA TYR A 36 -7.29 3.79 6.64
C TYR A 36 -6.87 3.94 5.18
N GLY A 37 -6.27 2.89 4.62
CA GLY A 37 -5.84 2.89 3.22
C GLY A 37 -6.65 1.97 2.32
N ILE A 38 -7.46 1.07 2.89
CA ILE A 38 -8.40 0.22 2.15
C ILE A 38 -9.74 0.21 2.85
N TRP A 39 -10.82 0.32 2.09
CA TRP A 39 -12.19 0.13 2.54
C TRP A 39 -12.85 -1.03 1.81
N GLN A 40 -13.23 -2.06 2.56
CA GLN A 40 -14.15 -3.10 2.10
C GLN A 40 -15.59 -2.58 2.19
N ARG A 41 -16.17 -2.27 1.04
CA ARG A 41 -17.51 -1.67 0.92
C ARG A 41 -18.64 -2.68 0.71
N SER A 42 -18.32 -3.93 0.41
CA SER A 42 -19.30 -5.00 0.25
C SER A 42 -18.62 -6.35 0.42
N SER A 43 -19.38 -7.35 0.87
CA SER A 43 -19.02 -8.78 0.86
C SER A 43 -19.92 -9.61 -0.07
N THR A 44 -20.77 -8.94 -0.84
CA THR A 44 -21.81 -9.53 -1.69
C THR A 44 -21.63 -9.13 -3.16
N GLY A 45 -20.43 -8.68 -3.52
CA GLY A 45 -20.10 -8.30 -4.89
C GLY A 45 -20.15 -9.48 -5.84
N LEU A 46 -20.37 -9.17 -7.11
CA LEU A 46 -20.30 -10.12 -8.22
C LEU A 46 -19.27 -9.62 -9.22
N VAL A 47 -18.21 -10.39 -9.43
CA VAL A 47 -17.13 -10.09 -10.37
C VAL A 47 -17.06 -11.21 -11.40
N GLY A 48 -17.15 -10.84 -12.68
CA GLY A 48 -17.10 -11.81 -13.78
C GLY A 48 -15.84 -12.69 -13.71
N GLY A 49 -16.03 -14.00 -13.76
CA GLY A 49 -14.95 -14.99 -13.63
C GLY A 49 -14.76 -15.55 -12.22
N ILE A 50 -15.49 -15.04 -11.21
CA ILE A 50 -15.48 -15.60 -9.85
C ILE A 50 -16.88 -16.09 -9.49
N ALA A 51 -16.97 -17.33 -9.01
CA ALA A 51 -18.25 -17.91 -8.59
C ALA A 51 -18.59 -17.51 -7.16
N GLY A 52 -19.85 -17.13 -6.94
CA GLY A 52 -20.35 -16.71 -5.63
C GLY A 52 -20.06 -15.24 -5.32
N ASN A 53 -20.33 -14.86 -4.07
CA ASN A 53 -20.11 -13.52 -3.59
C ASN A 53 -18.62 -13.25 -3.37
N VAL A 54 -18.18 -12.03 -3.69
CA VAL A 54 -16.83 -11.56 -3.43
C VAL A 54 -16.84 -10.25 -2.65
N ASP A 55 -15.76 -10.04 -1.91
CA ASP A 55 -15.47 -8.76 -1.28
C ASP A 55 -15.16 -7.70 -2.36
N LEU A 56 -15.70 -6.50 -2.18
CA LEU A 56 -15.40 -5.34 -3.02
C LEU A 56 -14.69 -4.31 -2.17
N ASP A 57 -13.48 -3.97 -2.60
CA ASP A 57 -12.59 -3.05 -1.88
C ASP A 57 -12.24 -1.83 -2.71
N ILE A 58 -12.14 -0.68 -2.04
CA ILE A 58 -11.53 0.53 -2.58
C ILE A 58 -10.19 0.71 -1.89
N CYS A 59 -9.11 0.74 -2.68
CA CYS A 59 -7.76 0.99 -2.21
C CYS A 59 -7.38 2.46 -2.48
N TYR A 60 -7.11 3.22 -1.43
CA TYR A 60 -6.76 4.64 -1.50
C TYR A 60 -5.24 4.89 -1.49
N VAL A 61 -4.46 3.87 -1.11
CA VAL A 61 -3.00 3.93 -1.00
C VAL A 61 -2.38 3.01 -2.03
N ASP A 62 -1.36 3.48 -2.75
CA ASP A 62 -0.55 2.65 -3.64
C ASP A 62 0.43 1.77 -2.84
N TYR A 63 -0.12 0.79 -2.12
CA TYR A 63 0.67 -0.17 -1.35
C TYR A 63 1.73 -0.90 -2.18
N PRO A 64 1.49 -1.30 -3.45
CA PRO A 64 2.55 -1.86 -4.27
C PRO A 64 3.78 -0.95 -4.34
N SER A 65 3.61 0.34 -4.59
CA SER A 65 4.73 1.29 -4.62
C SER A 65 5.40 1.48 -3.26
N GLU A 66 4.61 1.64 -2.18
CA GLU A 66 5.17 1.83 -0.84
C GLU A 66 5.94 0.60 -0.34
N ILE A 67 5.39 -0.61 -0.55
CA ILE A 67 6.04 -1.87 -0.19
C ILE A 67 7.33 -2.06 -1.01
N ARG A 68 7.34 -1.71 -2.31
CA ARG A 68 8.56 -1.75 -3.13
C ARG A 68 9.63 -0.80 -2.62
N LYS A 69 9.29 0.46 -2.33
CA LYS A 69 10.23 1.45 -1.78
C LYS A 69 10.85 0.99 -0.47
N ALA A 70 10.05 0.34 0.38
CA ALA A 70 10.51 -0.22 1.64
C ALA A 70 11.30 -1.54 1.49
N CYS A 71 11.43 -2.07 0.27
CA CYS A 71 12.03 -3.38 -0.03
C CYS A 71 11.37 -4.55 0.74
N LEU A 72 10.05 -4.46 0.96
CA LEU A 72 9.25 -5.44 1.70
C LEU A 72 8.40 -6.34 0.78
N ASN A 73 8.59 -6.27 -0.54
CA ASN A 73 7.85 -7.07 -1.52
C ASN A 73 8.48 -8.45 -1.82
N GLY A 74 9.54 -8.82 -1.10
CA GLY A 74 10.26 -10.09 -1.30
C GLY A 74 11.25 -10.09 -2.47
N PHE A 75 11.47 -8.94 -3.12
CA PHE A 75 12.50 -8.78 -4.15
C PHE A 75 13.70 -8.02 -3.58
N ALA A 76 14.88 -8.23 -4.18
CA ALA A 76 16.04 -7.42 -3.87
C ALA A 76 15.73 -5.94 -4.15
N ALA A 77 16.27 -5.05 -3.32
CA ALA A 77 16.18 -3.62 -3.56
C ALA A 77 16.65 -3.31 -4.99
N GLU A 78 15.87 -2.51 -5.72
CA GLU A 78 16.33 -2.00 -7.00
C GLU A 78 17.66 -1.28 -6.78
N THR A 79 18.72 -1.88 -7.30
CA THR A 79 20.07 -1.37 -7.09
C THR A 79 20.35 -0.40 -8.21
N THR A 80 20.05 0.86 -7.98
CA THR A 80 20.49 1.92 -8.88
C THR A 80 22.01 1.96 -8.83
N LYS A 81 22.66 1.58 -9.92
CA LYS A 81 24.12 1.66 -10.02
C LYS A 81 24.47 3.10 -10.36
N TYR A 82 25.31 3.74 -9.56
CA TYR A 82 25.86 5.05 -9.87
C TYR A 82 27.32 4.91 -10.30
N VAL A 83 27.77 5.78 -11.19
CA VAL A 83 29.18 5.99 -11.50
C VAL A 83 29.58 7.39 -11.09
N GLU A 84 30.75 7.50 -10.46
CA GLU A 84 31.44 8.76 -10.26
C GLU A 84 32.73 8.75 -11.08
N LEU A 85 32.98 9.81 -11.84
CA LEU A 85 34.16 10.00 -12.67
C LEU A 85 34.78 11.36 -12.36
N THR A 86 36.04 11.38 -11.97
CA THR A 86 36.80 12.63 -11.78
C THR A 86 37.76 12.83 -12.94
N ILE A 87 37.61 13.96 -13.64
CA ILE A 87 38.47 14.38 -14.76
C ILE A 87 38.94 15.79 -14.46
N ASP A 88 40.26 16.01 -14.45
CA ASP A 88 40.89 17.32 -14.22
C ASP A 88 40.35 18.07 -12.98
N GLY A 89 40.07 17.31 -11.91
CA GLY A 89 39.56 17.85 -10.64
C GLY A 89 38.06 18.12 -10.59
N SER A 90 37.33 17.87 -11.68
CA SER A 90 35.85 17.95 -11.71
C SER A 90 35.24 16.56 -11.61
N THR A 91 34.24 16.39 -10.74
CA THR A 91 33.52 15.13 -10.55
C THR A 91 32.16 15.15 -11.23
N TYR A 92 31.90 14.09 -11.99
CA TYR A 92 30.62 13.82 -12.65
C TYR A 92 30.01 12.57 -12.02
N ALA A 93 28.72 12.63 -11.67
CA ALA A 93 27.98 11.51 -11.11
C ALA A 93 26.69 11.26 -11.91
N GLY A 94 26.33 9.99 -12.11
CA GLY A 94 25.11 9.62 -12.82
C GLY A 94 24.72 8.16 -12.66
N GLU A 95 23.46 7.86 -12.95
CA GLU A 95 22.94 6.49 -12.96
C GLU A 95 23.45 5.73 -14.18
N LEU A 96 23.91 4.51 -13.96
CA LEU A 96 24.33 3.57 -14.99
C LEU A 96 23.11 2.76 -15.48
N THR A 97 22.78 2.94 -16.75
CA THR A 97 21.88 2.03 -17.46
C THR A 97 22.68 0.89 -18.07
N LEU A 98 22.34 -0.35 -17.75
CA LEU A 98 22.91 -1.52 -18.43
C LEU A 98 22.35 -1.60 -19.85
N VAL A 99 23.22 -1.52 -20.86
CA VAL A 99 22.87 -1.74 -22.27
C VAL A 99 23.48 -3.09 -22.68
N ILE A 100 22.64 -4.12 -22.78
CA ILE A 100 23.00 -5.46 -23.28
C ILE A 100 22.00 -5.93 -24.32
#